data_AF-A0A9N8EK31-F1
#
_entry.id   AF-A0A9N8EK31-F1
#
_cell.length_a   1.000
_cell.length_b   1.000
_cell.length_c   1.000
_cell.angle_alpha   90.00
_cell.angle_beta   90.00
_cell.angle_gamma   90.00
#
_symmetry.space_group_name_H-M   'P 1'
#
loop_
_entity.id
_entity.type
_entity.pdbx_description
1 polymer ?
#
loop_
_entity_poly.entity_id
_entity_poly.type
_entity_poly.pdbx_seq_one_letter_code
_entity_poly.pdbx_strand_id
1 'polypeptide(L)'
;MDVDFSSEQGFKPPAVANDNMPTPLCGFFVPGGPVRSDFVPMDPTGIKRTLQLSSPGDLPSPLASVTELACFLWPNVILPEGQGLSIYWQISGLPDPSSTAPPPSTGFELLGALVPGTQSSQVFRTGWSEHEQLLDIMSRNIPVVVTIGIGVEPLTSIHNIRPVDRLENRMVVAQKIAKDLFKYMQSFDTGGSYGQMMVPTNIFDRWMKRFEARFRRDPNFFLKASDDD
;
A
#
# COMPACT_ATOMS: atom_id res chain seq x y z
N MET A 1 -30.27 29.30 -36.82
CA MET A 1 -29.03 29.40 -36.03
C MET A 1 -28.63 27.98 -35.73
N ASP A 2 -27.99 27.35 -36.70
CA ASP A 2 -27.58 25.95 -36.64
C ASP A 2 -26.18 25.90 -36.03
N VAL A 3 -26.07 25.25 -34.88
CA VAL A 3 -24.80 25.09 -34.17
C VAL A 3 -24.16 23.83 -34.73
N ASP A 4 -23.09 24.01 -35.49
CA ASP A 4 -22.27 22.95 -36.08
C ASP A 4 -21.48 22.24 -34.96
N PHE A 5 -21.67 20.92 -34.81
CA PHE A 5 -21.02 20.07 -33.81
C PHE A 5 -19.74 19.37 -34.35
N SER A 6 -19.21 19.81 -35.48
CA SER A 6 -18.12 19.12 -36.19
C SER A 6 -16.70 19.41 -35.65
N SER A 7 -16.53 19.86 -34.41
CA SER A 7 -15.21 20.05 -33.79
C SER A 7 -14.98 19.08 -32.63
N GLU A 8 -14.81 17.80 -32.96
CA GLU A 8 -14.01 16.92 -32.11
C GLU A 8 -12.58 17.48 -32.10
N GLN A 9 -12.26 18.28 -31.09
CA GLN A 9 -10.88 18.46 -30.65
C GLN A 9 -10.40 17.09 -30.16
N GLY A 10 -9.95 16.27 -31.10
CA GLY A 10 -9.18 15.08 -30.80
C GLY A 10 -8.08 15.46 -29.83
N PHE A 11 -7.96 14.69 -28.75
CA PHE A 11 -6.87 14.79 -27.79
C PHE A 11 -5.55 14.82 -28.56
N LYS A 12 -4.98 16.02 -28.71
CA LYS A 12 -3.66 16.20 -29.27
C LYS A 12 -2.70 15.83 -28.14
N PRO A 13 -1.97 14.70 -28.23
CA PRO A 13 -0.96 14.40 -27.23
C PRO A 13 -0.02 15.61 -27.12
N PRO A 14 0.43 15.95 -25.90
CA PRO A 14 1.36 17.07 -25.73
C PRO A 14 2.55 16.88 -26.68
N ALA A 15 2.94 17.99 -27.31
CA ALA A 15 4.02 18.05 -28.27
C ALA A 15 5.24 17.27 -27.76
N VAL A 16 5.84 16.52 -28.69
CA VAL A 16 7.04 15.68 -28.53
C VAL A 16 7.95 16.29 -27.46
N ALA A 17 8.00 15.62 -26.31
CA ALA A 17 8.84 16.00 -25.19
C ALA A 17 10.29 16.12 -25.67
N ASN A 18 10.97 17.18 -25.24
CA ASN A 18 12.38 17.43 -25.52
C ASN A 18 13.22 16.14 -25.52
N ASP A 19 14.04 15.94 -26.55
CA ASP A 19 14.94 14.79 -26.84
C ASP A 19 15.96 14.44 -25.74
N ASN A 20 15.85 15.03 -24.54
CA ASN A 20 16.79 14.85 -23.44
C ASN A 20 16.13 14.53 -22.10
N MET A 21 14.81 14.27 -22.06
CA MET A 21 14.15 13.73 -20.87
C MET A 21 14.13 12.20 -20.96
N PRO A 22 14.68 11.46 -19.98
CA PRO A 22 14.57 10.01 -19.98
C PRO A 22 13.09 9.64 -20.00
N THR A 23 12.70 8.82 -20.98
CA THR A 23 11.33 8.33 -21.11
C THR A 23 10.89 7.72 -19.77
N PRO A 24 9.69 8.05 -19.27
CA PRO A 24 9.19 7.44 -18.05
C PRO A 24 9.00 5.94 -18.30
N LEU A 25 9.56 5.11 -17.42
CA LEU A 25 9.48 3.65 -17.55
C LEU A 25 8.08 3.13 -17.19
N CYS A 26 7.48 3.73 -16.16
CA CYS A 26 6.18 3.34 -15.65
C CYS A 26 5.36 4.57 -15.21
N GLY A 27 4.05 4.37 -15.11
CA GLY A 27 3.14 5.23 -14.37
C GLY A 27 2.80 4.60 -13.02
N PHE A 28 2.62 5.43 -12.02
CA PHE A 28 2.23 5.07 -10.66
C PHE A 28 1.07 5.96 -10.22
N PHE A 29 0.07 5.43 -9.53
CA PHE A 29 -0.94 6.26 -8.89
C PHE A 29 -1.56 5.58 -7.67
N VAL A 30 -2.03 6.41 -6.73
CA VAL A 30 -2.94 5.98 -5.68
C VAL A 30 -4.36 6.27 -6.14
N PRO A 31 -5.33 5.35 -5.97
CA PRO A 31 -6.73 5.58 -6.34
C PRO A 31 -7.26 6.91 -5.77
N GLY A 32 -7.82 7.73 -6.64
CA GLY A 32 -8.29 9.09 -6.30
C GLY A 32 -7.23 10.19 -6.45
N GLY A 33 -5.97 9.84 -6.71
CA GLY A 33 -4.88 10.77 -7.00
C GLY A 33 -4.47 10.80 -8.49
N PRO A 34 -3.60 11.74 -8.88
CA PRO A 34 -3.06 11.82 -10.24
C PRO A 34 -2.05 10.71 -10.54
N VAL A 35 -1.86 10.42 -11.82
CA VAL A 35 -0.77 9.56 -12.29
C VAL A 35 0.57 10.29 -12.18
N ARG A 36 1.55 9.62 -11.59
CA ARG A 36 2.93 10.06 -11.37
C ARG A 36 3.86 9.27 -12.27
N SER A 37 4.83 9.96 -12.85
CA SER A 37 5.87 9.40 -13.72
C SER A 37 7.21 10.12 -13.56
N ASP A 38 7.28 11.02 -12.58
CA ASP A 38 8.39 11.90 -12.22
C ASP A 38 9.46 11.19 -11.37
N PHE A 39 9.80 9.95 -11.73
CA PHE A 39 10.85 9.18 -11.06
C PHE A 39 12.24 9.74 -11.38
N VAL A 40 13.04 9.99 -10.34
CA VAL A 40 14.40 10.52 -10.44
C VAL A 40 15.40 9.36 -10.35
N PRO A 41 16.44 9.30 -11.21
CA PRO A 41 17.47 8.27 -11.12
C PRO A 41 18.23 8.36 -9.79
N MET A 42 18.44 7.21 -9.13
CA MET A 42 19.23 7.11 -7.89
C MET A 42 20.72 6.95 -8.20
N ASP A 43 21.04 6.41 -9.36
CA ASP A 43 22.40 6.05 -9.73
C ASP A 43 22.72 6.39 -11.20
N PRO A 44 24.00 6.50 -11.58
CA PRO A 44 24.39 6.88 -12.95
C PRO A 44 23.90 5.91 -14.04
N THR A 45 23.59 4.65 -13.68
CA THR A 45 23.06 3.69 -14.65
C THR A 45 21.59 3.95 -15.00
N GLY A 46 20.87 4.70 -14.15
CA GLY A 46 19.45 5.02 -14.33
C GLY A 46 18.52 3.82 -14.22
N ILE A 47 19.05 2.65 -13.80
CA ILE A 47 18.32 1.39 -13.60
C ILE A 47 17.46 1.49 -12.35
N LYS A 48 17.95 2.18 -11.32
CA LYS A 48 17.18 2.45 -10.10
C LYS A 48 16.67 3.88 -10.13
N ARG A 49 15.37 4.04 -9.90
CA ARG A 49 14.75 5.37 -9.82
C ARG A 49 13.82 5.45 -8.62
N THR A 50 13.61 6.64 -8.11
CA THR A 50 12.77 6.87 -6.93
C THR A 50 11.78 8.01 -7.16
N LEU A 51 10.61 7.89 -6.56
CA LEU A 51 9.58 8.93 -6.48
C LEU A 51 9.29 9.17 -5.00
N GLN A 52 9.33 10.43 -4.57
CA GLN A 52 9.01 10.81 -3.20
C GLN A 52 7.65 11.49 -3.13
N LEU A 53 6.83 11.08 -2.17
CA LEU A 53 5.47 11.56 -1.95
C LEU A 53 5.31 11.94 -0.47
N SER A 54 4.80 13.14 -0.22
CA SER A 54 4.56 13.64 1.14
C SER A 54 3.18 13.21 1.68
N SER A 55 3.10 12.94 2.98
CA SER A 55 1.84 12.76 3.71
C SER A 55 1.88 13.55 5.03
N PRO A 56 0.97 14.52 5.25
CA PRO A 56 -0.07 14.97 4.33
C PRO A 56 0.51 15.76 3.13
N GLY A 57 -0.13 15.65 1.97
CA GLY A 57 0.29 16.36 0.76
C GLY A 57 -0.08 15.59 -0.49
N ASP A 58 0.91 14.97 -1.12
CA ASP A 58 0.71 14.07 -2.27
C ASP A 58 -0.18 12.87 -1.93
N LEU A 59 -0.12 12.42 -0.67
CA LEU A 59 -0.89 11.31 -0.13
C LEU A 59 -1.76 11.78 1.06
N PRO A 60 -2.93 11.13 1.28
CA PRO A 60 -3.83 11.48 2.36
C PRO A 60 -3.24 11.13 3.74
N SER A 61 -3.63 11.90 4.76
CA SER A 61 -3.41 11.58 6.17
C SER A 61 -4.75 11.14 6.81
N PRO A 62 -4.80 10.03 7.58
CA PRO A 62 -3.68 9.16 7.93
C PRO A 62 -3.22 8.31 6.75
N LEU A 63 -1.91 8.04 6.67
CA LEU A 63 -1.33 7.27 5.57
C LEU A 63 -1.89 5.84 5.48
N ALA A 64 -2.33 5.28 6.62
CA ALA A 64 -3.05 4.00 6.70
C ALA A 64 -4.34 3.92 5.85
N SER A 65 -4.88 5.06 5.40
CA SER A 65 -6.02 5.09 4.47
C SER A 65 -5.64 4.68 3.04
N VAL A 66 -4.37 4.75 2.68
CA VAL A 66 -3.86 4.28 1.38
C VAL A 66 -3.69 2.77 1.43
N THR A 67 -4.75 2.05 1.07
CA THR A 67 -4.79 0.58 1.12
C THR A 67 -4.27 -0.07 -0.16
N GLU A 68 -4.39 0.64 -1.28
CA GLU A 68 -4.04 0.15 -2.61
C GLU A 68 -3.32 1.23 -3.41
N LEU A 69 -2.45 0.80 -4.31
CA LEU A 69 -1.81 1.64 -5.32
C LEU A 69 -1.75 0.85 -6.63
N ALA A 70 -1.58 1.53 -7.75
CA ALA A 70 -1.49 0.91 -9.05
C ALA A 70 -0.23 1.36 -9.78
N CYS A 71 0.40 0.42 -10.49
CA CYS A 71 1.54 0.71 -11.35
C CYS A 71 1.36 0.02 -12.69
N PHE A 72 1.85 0.66 -13.75
CA PHE A 72 1.82 0.13 -15.12
C PHE A 72 3.04 0.57 -15.91
N LEU A 73 3.50 -0.26 -16.85
CA LEU A 73 4.51 0.09 -17.82
C LEU A 73 3.87 0.92 -18.95
N TRP A 74 4.60 1.92 -19.44
CA TRP A 74 4.13 2.66 -20.61
C TRP A 74 4.19 1.79 -21.86
N PRO A 75 3.24 1.93 -22.83
CA PRO A 75 3.14 1.03 -23.98
C PRO A 75 4.41 0.95 -24.85
N ASN A 76 5.20 2.01 -24.87
CA ASN A 76 6.41 2.12 -25.70
C ASN A 76 7.71 1.80 -24.95
N VAL A 77 7.62 1.32 -23.70
CA VAL A 77 8.79 0.97 -22.90
C VAL A 77 9.20 -0.46 -23.21
N ILE A 78 10.44 -0.61 -23.65
CA ILE A 78 11.07 -1.91 -23.89
C ILE A 78 12.13 -2.09 -22.79
N LEU A 79 11.88 -3.03 -21.90
CA LEU A 79 12.90 -3.48 -20.95
C LEU A 79 13.84 -4.48 -21.67
N PRO A 80 15.11 -4.61 -21.24
CA PRO A 80 16.01 -5.62 -21.78
C PRO A 80 15.43 -7.03 -21.66
N GLU A 81 15.82 -7.91 -22.56
CA GLU A 81 15.31 -9.28 -22.60
C GLU A 81 15.58 -10.01 -21.28
N GLY A 82 14.58 -10.73 -20.78
CA GLY A 82 14.69 -11.44 -19.50
C GLY A 82 14.72 -10.54 -18.28
N GLN A 83 14.29 -9.27 -18.39
CA GLN A 83 14.15 -8.35 -17.25
C GLN A 83 12.69 -7.92 -17.01
N GLY A 84 12.41 -7.54 -15.78
CA GLY A 84 11.17 -6.91 -15.35
C GLY A 84 11.45 -5.70 -14.44
N LEU A 85 10.38 -5.03 -14.02
CA LEU A 85 10.46 -3.87 -13.14
C LEU A 85 10.05 -4.27 -11.72
N SER A 86 10.97 -4.26 -10.77
CA SER A 86 10.67 -4.39 -9.34
C SER A 86 10.23 -3.05 -8.76
N ILE A 87 9.28 -3.09 -7.83
CA ILE A 87 8.70 -1.92 -7.17
C ILE A 87 8.86 -2.09 -5.67
N TYR A 88 9.49 -1.12 -5.03
CA TYR A 88 9.75 -1.06 -3.60
C TYR A 88 9.08 0.16 -2.98
N TRP A 89 8.87 0.12 -1.68
CA TRP A 89 8.40 1.25 -0.90
C TRP A 89 9.25 1.41 0.36
N GLN A 90 9.39 2.64 0.83
CA GLN A 90 9.95 2.99 2.13
C GLN A 90 9.13 4.15 2.68
N ILE A 91 8.88 4.18 3.99
CA ILE A 91 8.29 5.35 4.65
C ILE A 91 9.28 5.85 5.70
N SER A 92 9.54 7.15 5.68
CA SER A 92 10.38 7.84 6.66
C SER A 92 9.63 8.99 7.29
N GLY A 93 9.79 9.18 8.60
CA GLY A 93 9.44 10.43 9.25
C GLY A 93 10.23 11.60 8.67
N LEU A 94 9.65 12.81 8.72
CA LEU A 94 10.39 14.03 8.39
C LEU A 94 11.48 14.26 9.46
N PRO A 95 12.71 14.66 9.08
CA PRO A 95 13.76 14.95 10.06
C PRO A 95 13.35 16.09 10.99
N ASP A 96 13.49 15.86 12.29
CA ASP A 96 13.28 16.87 13.32
C ASP A 96 14.57 17.69 13.48
N PRO A 97 14.56 19.02 13.19
CA PRO A 97 15.75 19.85 13.29
C PRO A 97 16.29 19.98 14.73
N SER A 98 15.50 19.62 15.74
CA SER A 98 15.90 19.64 17.15
C SER A 98 16.52 18.33 17.64
N SER A 99 16.47 17.27 16.82
CA SER A 99 16.98 15.94 17.15
C SER A 99 18.21 15.61 16.31
N THR A 100 19.23 15.04 16.94
CA THR A 100 20.38 14.45 16.26
C THR A 100 20.16 12.99 15.88
N ALA A 101 19.04 12.39 16.29
CA ALA A 101 18.70 11.02 15.90
C ALA A 101 18.20 10.96 14.45
N PRO A 102 18.54 9.91 13.69
CA PRO A 102 18.02 9.72 12.34
C PRO A 102 16.48 9.60 12.37
N PRO A 103 15.78 10.08 11.32
CA PRO A 103 14.34 9.94 11.23
C PRO A 103 13.96 8.45 11.24
N PRO A 104 12.86 8.08 11.92
CA PRO A 104 12.40 6.70 11.92
C PRO A 104 11.97 6.30 10.51
N SER A 105 12.35 5.12 10.07
CA SER A 105 12.12 4.63 8.71
C SER A 105 11.83 3.13 8.72
N THR A 106 10.96 2.69 7.80
CA THR A 106 10.65 1.26 7.60
C THR A 106 11.77 0.49 6.89
N GLY A 107 12.71 1.20 6.25
CA GLY A 107 13.56 0.61 5.22
C GLY A 107 12.80 0.32 3.93
N PHE A 108 13.53 -0.10 2.88
CA PHE A 108 12.91 -0.48 1.62
C PHE A 108 12.37 -1.90 1.69
N GLU A 109 11.07 -2.02 1.43
CA GLU A 109 10.38 -3.30 1.29
C GLU A 109 9.86 -3.46 -0.12
N LEU A 110 9.78 -4.71 -0.56
CA LEU A 110 9.34 -5.05 -1.89
C LEU A 110 7.81 -5.08 -1.95
N LEU A 111 7.25 -4.29 -2.87
CA LEU A 111 5.80 -4.23 -3.09
C LEU A 111 5.33 -5.23 -4.15
N GLY A 112 6.17 -5.45 -5.16
CA GLY A 112 5.91 -6.41 -6.24
C GLY A 112 6.69 -6.08 -7.51
N ALA A 113 6.23 -6.58 -8.65
CA ALA A 113 6.92 -6.40 -9.91
C ALA A 113 5.97 -6.36 -11.11
N LEU A 114 6.42 -5.73 -12.20
CA LEU A 114 5.77 -5.74 -13.51
C LEU A 114 6.67 -6.43 -14.52
N VAL A 115 6.06 -7.23 -15.40
CA VAL A 115 6.78 -7.97 -16.44
C VAL A 115 6.17 -7.60 -17.79
N PRO A 116 6.96 -7.08 -18.75
CA PRO A 116 6.46 -6.78 -20.09
C PRO A 116 5.78 -7.99 -20.73
N GLY A 117 4.61 -7.77 -21.32
CA GLY A 117 3.86 -8.78 -22.09
C GLY A 117 3.03 -9.77 -21.28
N THR A 118 3.41 -10.08 -20.04
CA THR A 118 2.63 -10.97 -19.14
C THR A 118 1.86 -10.18 -18.09
N GLN A 119 2.51 -9.20 -17.46
CA GLN A 119 1.94 -8.41 -16.38
C GLN A 119 2.48 -6.98 -16.43
N SER A 120 2.08 -6.25 -17.47
CA SER A 120 2.49 -4.85 -17.67
C SER A 120 1.80 -3.87 -16.71
N SER A 121 0.79 -4.29 -15.95
CA SER A 121 0.09 -3.46 -14.97
C SER A 121 -0.43 -4.29 -13.81
N GLN A 122 -0.42 -3.72 -12.60
CA GLN A 122 -0.94 -4.37 -11.40
C GLN A 122 -1.42 -3.35 -10.35
N VAL A 123 -2.45 -3.74 -9.60
CA VAL A 123 -2.85 -3.09 -8.35
C VAL A 123 -2.21 -3.84 -7.18
N PHE A 124 -1.53 -3.11 -6.32
CA PHE A 124 -0.82 -3.60 -5.16
C PHE A 124 -1.52 -3.17 -3.88
N ARG A 125 -1.61 -4.07 -2.90
CA ARG A 125 -2.01 -3.71 -1.55
C ARG A 125 -0.78 -3.23 -0.80
N THR A 126 -0.92 -2.10 -0.13
CA THR A 126 0.20 -1.48 0.57
C THR A 126 0.56 -2.21 1.87
N GLY A 127 -0.42 -2.76 2.58
CA GLY A 127 -0.22 -3.36 3.90
C GLY A 127 0.18 -2.36 5.00
N TRP A 128 0.22 -1.05 4.68
CA TRP A 128 0.75 -0.02 5.56
C TRP A 128 0.02 0.05 6.91
N SER A 129 -1.29 -0.15 6.94
CA SER A 129 -2.06 -0.15 8.20
C SER A 129 -1.72 -1.31 9.15
N GLU A 130 -1.04 -2.34 8.67
CA GLU A 130 -0.68 -3.55 9.43
C GLU A 130 0.83 -3.59 9.75
N HIS A 131 1.60 -2.62 9.24
CA HIS A 131 3.05 -2.62 9.35
C HIS A 131 3.52 -2.04 10.69
N GLU A 132 4.10 -2.86 11.57
CA GLU A 132 4.45 -2.53 12.96
C GLU A 132 5.31 -1.26 13.08
N GLN A 133 6.42 -1.17 12.34
CA GLN A 133 7.29 0.01 12.38
C GLN A 133 6.58 1.28 11.87
N LEU A 134 5.62 1.11 10.95
CA LEU A 134 4.87 2.26 10.43
C LEU A 134 3.85 2.72 11.47
N LEU A 135 3.23 1.79 12.20
CA LEU A 135 2.34 2.12 13.31
C LEU A 135 3.08 2.95 14.37
N ASP A 136 4.35 2.65 14.68
CA ASP A 136 5.18 3.49 15.56
C ASP A 136 5.37 4.90 14.96
N ILE A 137 5.76 5.01 13.69
CA ILE A 137 5.96 6.31 13.01
C ILE A 137 4.66 7.12 13.00
N MET A 138 3.53 6.49 12.66
CA MET A 138 2.21 7.14 12.61
C MET A 138 1.70 7.54 14.01
N SER A 139 2.05 6.80 15.06
CA SER A 139 1.69 7.14 16.44
C SER A 139 2.28 8.47 16.91
N ARG A 140 3.44 8.85 16.35
CA ARG A 140 4.12 10.12 16.63
C ARG A 140 3.43 11.32 15.97
N ASN A 141 2.44 11.08 15.10
CA ASN A 141 1.67 12.09 14.38
C ASN A 141 2.56 13.13 13.66
N ILE A 142 3.68 12.67 13.12
CA ILE A 142 4.62 13.48 12.34
C ILE A 142 4.31 13.35 10.85
N PRO A 143 4.59 14.38 10.03
CA PRO A 143 4.60 14.24 8.58
C PRO A 143 5.61 13.17 8.14
N VAL A 144 5.26 12.43 7.10
CA VAL A 144 6.09 11.36 6.56
C VAL A 144 6.31 11.55 5.06
N VAL A 145 7.40 10.97 4.57
CA VAL A 145 7.71 10.87 3.15
C VAL A 145 7.68 9.39 2.76
N VAL A 146 6.84 9.07 1.78
CA VAL A 146 6.80 7.76 1.12
C VAL A 146 7.72 7.82 -0.08
N THR A 147 8.71 6.94 -0.12
CA THR A 147 9.62 6.77 -1.26
C THR A 147 9.24 5.49 -2.00
N ILE A 148 8.77 5.63 -3.25
CA ILE A 148 8.57 4.51 -4.16
C ILE A 148 9.85 4.32 -4.97
N GLY A 149 10.49 3.17 -4.80
CA GLY A 149 11.67 2.78 -5.58
C GLY A 149 11.25 1.87 -6.73
N ILE A 150 11.85 2.05 -7.91
CA ILE A 150 11.71 1.13 -9.03
C ILE A 150 13.10 0.69 -9.50
N GLY A 151 13.22 -0.57 -9.91
CA GLY A 151 14.46 -1.15 -10.41
C GLY A 151 14.21 -2.08 -11.58
N VAL A 152 15.06 -2.05 -12.60
CA VAL A 152 15.04 -3.09 -13.65
C VAL A 152 15.88 -4.27 -13.19
N GLU A 153 15.27 -5.44 -13.07
CA GLU A 153 15.88 -6.65 -12.51
C GLU A 153 15.66 -7.88 -13.40
N PRO A 154 16.57 -8.88 -13.37
CA PRO A 154 16.36 -10.15 -14.06
C PRO A 154 15.08 -10.86 -13.59
N LEU A 155 14.37 -11.50 -14.51
CA LEU A 155 13.13 -12.25 -14.21
C LEU A 155 13.37 -13.38 -13.20
N THR A 156 14.57 -13.94 -13.14
CA THR A 156 14.96 -14.94 -12.13
C THR A 156 14.87 -14.40 -10.71
N SER A 157 15.21 -13.12 -10.50
CA SER A 157 15.05 -12.46 -9.19
C SER A 157 13.57 -12.25 -8.88
N ILE A 158 12.80 -11.79 -9.86
CA ILE A 158 11.36 -11.49 -9.74
C ILE A 158 10.52 -12.75 -9.51
N HIS A 159 10.85 -13.89 -10.13
CA HIS A 159 10.07 -15.13 -9.95
C HIS A 159 10.21 -15.76 -8.56
N ASN A 160 11.33 -15.49 -7.88
CA ASN A 160 11.51 -15.88 -6.48
C ASN A 160 10.71 -14.98 -5.52
N ILE A 161 10.28 -13.82 -6.01
CA ILE A 161 9.38 -12.91 -5.33
C ILE A 161 7.96 -13.39 -5.66
N ARG A 162 7.52 -14.44 -4.98
CA ARG A 162 6.09 -14.71 -4.91
C ARG A 162 5.47 -13.60 -4.06
N PRO A 163 4.35 -12.98 -4.47
CA PRO A 163 3.62 -12.11 -3.58
C PRO A 163 3.25 -12.96 -2.37
N VAL A 164 3.86 -12.66 -1.21
CA VAL A 164 3.59 -13.38 0.04
C VAL A 164 2.07 -13.44 0.21
N ASP A 165 1.61 -14.68 0.28
CA ASP A 165 0.39 -15.12 -0.34
C ASP A 165 -0.84 -14.41 0.21
N ARG A 166 -1.70 -13.95 -0.71
CA ARG A 166 -3.10 -13.58 -0.45
C ARG A 166 -3.84 -14.63 0.40
N LEU A 167 -3.40 -15.89 0.34
CA LEU A 167 -3.93 -17.01 1.12
C LEU A 167 -3.48 -16.99 2.59
N GLU A 168 -2.20 -16.74 2.85
CA GLU A 168 -1.66 -16.62 4.21
C GLU A 168 -2.28 -15.42 4.91
N ASN A 169 -2.39 -14.29 4.21
CA ASN A 169 -3.09 -13.10 4.69
C ASN A 169 -4.57 -13.38 5.01
N ARG A 170 -5.26 -14.20 4.20
CA ARG A 170 -6.64 -14.63 4.48
C ARG A 170 -6.74 -15.51 5.73
N MET A 171 -5.78 -16.39 5.95
CA MET A 171 -5.73 -17.22 7.15
C MET A 171 -5.50 -16.36 8.40
N VAL A 172 -4.58 -15.40 8.35
CA VAL A 172 -4.33 -14.45 9.45
C VAL A 172 -5.58 -13.63 9.76
N VAL A 173 -6.28 -13.13 8.74
CA VAL A 173 -7.56 -12.42 8.89
C VAL A 173 -8.60 -13.31 9.58
N ALA A 174 -8.78 -14.55 9.12
CA ALA A 174 -9.72 -15.50 9.72
C ALA A 174 -9.39 -15.77 11.20
N GLN A 175 -8.11 -15.96 11.52
CA GLN A 175 -7.65 -16.15 12.90
C GLN A 175 -7.94 -14.92 13.77
N LYS A 176 -7.75 -13.71 13.26
CA LYS A 176 -8.02 -12.46 14.00
C LYS A 176 -9.50 -12.27 14.28
N ILE A 177 -10.37 -12.56 13.30
CA ILE A 177 -11.82 -12.55 13.48
C ILE A 177 -12.25 -13.56 14.55
N ALA A 178 -11.73 -14.79 14.49
CA ALA A 178 -12.00 -15.82 15.49
C ALA A 178 -11.53 -15.41 16.90
N LYS A 179 -10.35 -14.78 17.01
CA LYS A 179 -9.82 -14.25 18.27
C LYS A 179 -10.68 -13.12 18.85
N ASP A 180 -11.18 -12.19 18.03
CA ASP A 180 -12.10 -11.13 18.51
C ASP A 180 -13.41 -11.72 19.06
N LEU A 181 -13.99 -12.71 18.35
CA LEU A 181 -15.17 -13.43 18.83
C LEU A 181 -14.88 -14.12 20.16
N PHE A 182 -13.76 -14.84 20.27
CA PHE A 182 -13.39 -15.53 21.51
C PHE A 182 -13.22 -14.57 22.68
N LYS A 183 -12.48 -13.46 22.49
CA LYS A 183 -12.33 -12.40 23.51
C LYS A 183 -13.68 -11.82 23.94
N TYR A 184 -14.60 -11.62 22.99
CA TYR A 184 -15.95 -11.17 23.30
C TYR A 184 -16.72 -12.20 24.13
N MET A 185 -16.65 -13.49 23.79
CA MET A 185 -17.27 -14.55 24.58
C MET A 185 -16.70 -14.63 26.01
N GLN A 186 -15.36 -14.52 26.16
CA GLN A 186 -14.68 -14.47 27.46
C GLN A 186 -15.18 -13.32 28.34
N SER A 187 -15.57 -12.17 27.76
CA SER A 187 -16.07 -11.03 28.54
C SER A 187 -17.38 -11.30 29.31
N PHE A 188 -18.10 -12.38 28.97
CA PHE A 188 -19.30 -12.83 29.68
C PHE A 188 -19.00 -13.92 30.70
N ASP A 189 -17.78 -14.46 30.72
CA ASP A 189 -17.37 -15.46 31.69
C ASP A 189 -17.27 -14.82 33.09
N THR A 190 -18.29 -15.09 33.90
CA THR A 190 -18.44 -14.50 35.24
C THR A 190 -17.82 -15.38 36.34
N GLY A 191 -16.90 -16.29 35.96
CA GLY A 191 -16.21 -17.19 36.90
C GLY A 191 -16.98 -18.48 37.18
N GLY A 192 -17.59 -19.06 36.14
CA GLY A 192 -18.28 -20.35 36.25
C GLY A 192 -17.34 -21.49 36.64
N SER A 193 -17.89 -22.48 37.35
CA SER A 193 -17.15 -23.64 37.87
C SER A 193 -16.37 -24.39 36.78
N TYR A 194 -15.12 -24.75 37.11
CA TYR A 194 -14.18 -25.64 36.41
C TYR A 194 -14.38 -25.82 34.89
N GLY A 195 -13.81 -24.89 34.11
CA GLY A 195 -13.49 -25.12 32.69
C GLY A 195 -14.66 -25.02 31.70
N GLN A 196 -15.84 -24.55 32.12
CA GLN A 196 -16.97 -24.29 31.23
C GLN A 196 -17.30 -22.80 31.16
N MET A 197 -17.24 -22.23 29.95
CA MET A 197 -17.66 -20.87 29.67
C MET A 197 -19.17 -20.82 29.47
N MET A 198 -19.90 -20.16 30.38
CA MET A 198 -21.32 -19.89 30.17
C MET A 198 -21.47 -18.61 29.34
N VAL A 199 -22.02 -18.76 28.14
CA VAL A 199 -22.34 -17.63 27.26
C VAL A 199 -23.86 -17.55 27.05
N PRO A 200 -24.42 -16.32 26.96
CA PRO A 200 -25.81 -16.14 26.53
C PRO A 200 -26.07 -16.79 25.17
N THR A 201 -27.27 -17.35 24.96
CA THR A 201 -27.63 -17.98 23.69
C THR A 201 -27.64 -17.02 22.50
N ASN A 202 -27.81 -15.71 22.76
CA ASN A 202 -27.77 -14.63 21.77
C ASN A 202 -26.38 -13.97 21.65
N ILE A 203 -25.32 -14.61 22.14
CA ILE A 203 -23.96 -14.04 22.15
C ILE A 203 -23.48 -13.71 20.74
N PHE A 204 -23.77 -14.58 19.77
CA PHE A 204 -23.33 -14.40 18.39
C PHE A 204 -24.01 -13.18 17.74
N ASP A 205 -25.32 -13.02 17.90
CA ASP A 205 -26.06 -11.88 17.35
C ASP A 205 -25.58 -10.55 17.93
N ARG A 206 -25.28 -10.54 19.23
CA ARG A 206 -24.75 -9.35 19.91
C ARG A 206 -23.34 -9.02 19.44
N TRP A 207 -22.48 -10.04 19.30
CA TRP A 207 -21.14 -9.88 18.74
C TRP A 207 -21.20 -9.36 17.31
N MET A 208 -22.01 -9.97 16.44
CA MET A 208 -22.12 -9.60 15.03
C MET A 208 -22.55 -8.14 14.86
N LYS A 209 -23.56 -7.69 15.61
CA LYS A 209 -23.98 -6.27 15.62
C LYS A 209 -22.85 -5.33 16.04
N ARG A 210 -22.06 -5.70 17.06
CA ARG A 210 -20.88 -4.94 17.50
C ARG A 210 -19.81 -4.92 16.40
N PHE A 211 -19.53 -6.07 15.80
CA PHE A 211 -18.53 -6.25 14.77
C PHE A 211 -18.85 -5.39 13.54
N GLU A 212 -20.09 -5.44 13.03
CA GLU A 212 -20.52 -4.61 11.89
C GLU A 212 -20.39 -3.12 12.17
N ALA A 213 -20.79 -2.67 13.36
CA ALA A 213 -20.70 -1.25 13.73
C ALA A 213 -19.24 -0.76 13.79
N ARG A 214 -18.32 -1.60 14.29
CA ARG A 214 -16.88 -1.31 14.29
C ARG A 214 -16.28 -1.38 12.88
N PHE A 215 -16.64 -2.39 12.10
CA PHE A 215 -16.17 -2.59 10.73
C PHE A 215 -16.56 -1.43 9.81
N ARG A 216 -17.80 -0.91 9.92
CA ARG A 216 -18.23 0.28 9.16
C ARG A 216 -17.41 1.53 9.49
N ARG A 217 -16.91 1.63 10.72
CA ARG A 217 -16.09 2.77 11.17
C ARG A 217 -14.61 2.59 10.83
N ASP A 218 -14.11 1.36 10.90
CA ASP A 218 -12.71 1.01 10.62
C ASP A 218 -12.64 -0.40 10.04
N PRO A 219 -12.47 -0.55 8.72
CA PRO A 219 -12.40 -1.85 8.05
C PRO A 219 -11.26 -2.75 8.54
N ASN A 220 -10.21 -2.19 9.15
CA ASN A 220 -9.01 -2.92 9.58
C ASN A 220 -8.94 -3.05 11.11
N PHE A 221 -10.02 -2.77 11.84
CA PHE A 221 -9.98 -2.74 13.31
C PHE A 221 -9.56 -4.06 13.97
N PHE A 222 -9.85 -5.20 13.35
CA PHE A 222 -9.52 -6.54 13.86
C PHE A 222 -8.07 -6.95 13.57
N LEU A 223 -7.35 -6.20 12.74
CA LEU A 223 -5.94 -6.46 12.40
C LEU A 223 -4.98 -5.72 13.34
N LYS A 224 -5.39 -4.56 13.85
CA LYS A 224 -4.65 -3.78 14.84
C LYS A 224 -4.43 -4.66 16.07
N ALA A 225 -3.16 -4.95 16.39
CA ALA A 225 -2.81 -5.70 17.58
C ALA A 225 -3.45 -5.03 18.79
N SER A 226 -4.18 -5.79 19.59
CA SER A 226 -4.45 -5.39 20.96
C SER A 226 -3.12 -5.43 21.70
N ASP A 227 -2.52 -4.27 21.91
CA ASP A 227 -1.46 -4.03 22.92
C ASP A 227 -2.04 -4.25 24.32
N ASP A 228 -2.39 -5.49 24.64
CA ASP A 228 -2.70 -5.92 25.99
C ASP A 228 -1.76 -7.09 26.33
N ASP A 229 -0.53 -6.73 26.74
CA ASP A 229 0.22 -7.45 27.78
C ASP A 229 0.04 -6.68 29.10
#